data_AF-A0AAQ3QXD4-F1
#
_entry.id   AF-A0AAQ3QXD4-F1
#
_cell.length_a   1.000
_cell.length_b   1.000
_cell.length_c   1.000
_cell.angle_alpha   90.00
_cell.angle_beta   90.00
_cell.angle_gamma   90.00
#
_symmetry.space_group_name_H-M   'P 1'
#
loop_
_entity.id
_entity.type
_entity.pdbx_description
1 polymer ?
#
loop_
_entity_poly.entity_id
_entity_poly.type
_entity_poly.pdbx_seq_one_letter_code
_entity_poly.pdbx_strand_id
1 'polypeptide(L)'
;MKSCHQILLLTLAALLGQAKGFEVRAGNWEVLDGCRLIDSFLNDGDSFLIEHDGEEFVVRLYFVDAPEVSMSYPERVRKQSEYFGISDEETLELGREAAEFTRDFLDGRFTVITSRQKGGGHGIRYLALVEKNGKGLAESLARSGLVRIYGYPTETRPPGGASAEKTKDSLRKYEKMAKRNQLGGWGDQTLADTKPSFFIDEPTKRPKAEEMSEKRDLSPSAFGATIGGGLDINKATADELQSISGIGPVLSARIIEGRPYDSIEALAAIKGISANSVEKFRPYLYAGALEPPEFTASYYLQQPELWRNRVVPLSIRVIEKQNWPAPDGFAVVIAHTENAGQDGGSVPVFLPEDRVDAAVVRFSESEQPLTADLLFYNYQGKDIFIVRR
;
A
#
# COMPACT_ATOMS: atom_id res chain seq x y z
N MET A 1 -51.42 58.55 3.45
CA MET A 1 -52.27 57.93 2.41
C MET A 1 -51.36 57.30 1.37
N LYS A 2 -51.48 55.96 1.20
CA LYS A 2 -51.40 55.13 -0.04
C LYS A 2 -50.43 55.60 -1.15
N SER A 3 -49.64 54.80 -1.87
CA SER A 3 -49.38 53.34 -2.01
C SER A 3 -48.71 53.20 -3.41
N CYS A 4 -47.81 52.23 -3.63
CA CYS A 4 -47.57 51.53 -4.92
C CYS A 4 -46.93 52.33 -6.08
N HIS A 5 -46.01 51.85 -6.94
CA HIS A 5 -45.38 50.58 -7.32
C HIS A 5 -43.92 50.95 -7.71
N GLN A 6 -42.89 50.11 -7.56
CA GLN A 6 -42.52 49.10 -8.56
C GLN A 6 -41.51 48.11 -7.96
N ILE A 7 -41.88 46.84 -8.04
CA ILE A 7 -41.06 45.67 -7.78
C ILE A 7 -40.19 45.44 -9.02
N LEU A 8 -38.87 45.40 -8.86
CA LEU A 8 -38.01 44.74 -9.83
C LEU A 8 -37.44 43.49 -9.17
N LEU A 9 -38.07 42.36 -9.48
CA LEU A 9 -37.51 41.02 -9.33
C LEU A 9 -36.24 40.95 -10.19
N LEU A 10 -35.08 40.79 -9.56
CA LEU A 10 -33.92 40.18 -10.21
C LEU A 10 -33.65 38.85 -9.52
N THR A 11 -33.99 37.82 -10.28
CA THR A 11 -33.89 36.40 -9.99
C THR A 11 -32.50 35.99 -9.51
N LEU A 12 -32.49 35.28 -8.39
CA LEU A 12 -31.40 34.47 -7.89
C LEU A 12 -31.09 33.37 -8.92
N ALA A 13 -30.12 33.61 -9.80
CA ALA A 13 -29.52 32.56 -10.61
C ALA A 13 -28.51 31.82 -9.72
N ALA A 14 -28.97 30.75 -9.07
CA ALA A 14 -28.11 29.74 -8.48
C ALA A 14 -27.35 29.02 -9.60
N LEU A 15 -26.21 29.58 -10.01
CA LEU A 15 -25.17 28.82 -10.68
C LEU A 15 -24.38 28.12 -9.58
N LEU A 16 -24.68 26.83 -9.39
CA LEU A 16 -23.76 25.86 -8.79
C LEU A 16 -22.51 25.80 -9.69
N GLY A 17 -21.64 26.79 -9.56
CA GLY A 17 -20.28 26.72 -10.05
C GLY A 17 -19.53 25.76 -9.14
N GLN A 18 -18.94 24.71 -9.74
CA GLN A 18 -17.91 23.94 -9.06
C GLN A 18 -16.85 24.92 -8.55
N ALA A 19 -16.63 24.94 -7.24
CA ALA A 19 -15.51 25.67 -6.65
C ALA A 19 -14.23 25.01 -7.18
N LYS A 20 -13.64 25.60 -8.23
CA LYS A 20 -12.27 25.26 -8.63
C LYS A 20 -11.34 25.60 -7.47
N GLY A 21 -10.41 24.70 -7.17
CA GLY A 21 -9.36 24.99 -6.20
C GLY A 21 -8.61 26.24 -6.61
N PHE A 22 -8.15 27.04 -5.64
CA PHE A 22 -7.34 28.22 -5.94
C PHE A 22 -5.86 27.83 -5.86
N GLU A 23 -5.18 27.79 -7.01
CA GLU A 23 -3.73 27.57 -7.05
C GLU A 23 -3.00 28.91 -6.84
N VAL A 24 -2.19 28.99 -5.78
CA VAL A 24 -1.28 30.13 -5.56
C VAL A 24 0.14 29.71 -5.86
N ARG A 25 0.80 30.45 -6.75
CA ARG A 25 2.23 30.29 -7.04
C ARG A 25 3.07 31.34 -6.36
N ALA A 26 4.09 30.91 -5.62
CA ALA A 26 5.08 31.79 -5.00
C ALA A 26 6.48 31.20 -5.18
N GLY A 27 7.23 31.77 -6.13
CA GLY A 27 8.46 31.15 -6.63
C GLY A 27 8.15 29.84 -7.37
N ASN A 28 8.90 28.78 -7.07
CA ASN A 28 8.69 27.45 -7.65
C ASN A 28 7.66 26.61 -6.87
N TRP A 29 6.97 27.20 -5.89
CA TRP A 29 5.98 26.51 -5.07
C TRP A 29 4.59 26.71 -5.63
N GLU A 30 3.82 25.63 -5.61
CA GLU A 30 2.39 25.55 -5.88
C GLU A 30 1.67 25.21 -4.57
N VAL A 31 0.63 25.99 -4.24
CA VAL A 31 -0.31 25.70 -3.16
C VAL A 31 -1.60 25.22 -3.81
N LEU A 32 -1.87 23.93 -3.69
CA LEU A 32 -3.00 23.24 -4.29
C LEU A 32 -4.06 23.04 -3.20
N ASP A 33 -5.11 23.85 -3.22
CA ASP A 33 -6.21 23.73 -2.27
C ASP A 33 -7.33 22.80 -2.77
N GLY A 34 -8.02 22.14 -1.86
CA GLY A 34 -9.14 21.26 -2.21
C GLY A 34 -8.74 19.92 -2.85
N CYS A 35 -7.52 19.45 -2.60
CA CYS A 35 -7.08 18.11 -2.99
C CYS A 35 -7.94 17.02 -2.33
N ARG A 36 -7.99 15.86 -2.99
CA ARG A 36 -8.65 14.64 -2.50
C ARG A 36 -7.69 13.47 -2.52
N LEU A 37 -7.80 12.59 -1.53
CA LEU A 37 -7.13 11.31 -1.54
C LEU A 37 -7.87 10.39 -2.51
N ILE A 38 -7.13 9.70 -3.38
CA ILE A 38 -7.66 8.60 -4.19
C ILE A 38 -7.26 7.30 -3.53
N ASP A 39 -8.21 6.40 -3.34
CA ASP A 39 -7.92 5.07 -2.82
C ASP A 39 -7.02 4.29 -3.79
N SER A 40 -5.87 3.84 -3.29
CA SER A 40 -4.80 3.28 -4.10
C SER A 40 -3.85 2.46 -3.23
N PHE A 41 -3.33 1.37 -3.78
CA PHE A 41 -2.26 0.58 -3.15
C PHE A 41 -0.95 1.36 -2.99
N LEU A 42 -0.82 2.51 -3.67
CA LEU A 42 0.30 3.44 -3.53
C LEU A 42 0.23 4.28 -2.25
N ASN A 43 -0.87 4.19 -1.50
CA ASN A 43 -1.09 4.94 -0.28
C ASN A 43 -0.46 4.23 0.91
N ASP A 44 0.54 4.88 1.49
CA ASP A 44 1.17 4.53 2.75
C ASP A 44 1.20 5.74 3.69
N GLY A 45 2.01 5.68 4.76
CA GLY A 45 2.10 6.76 5.73
C GLY A 45 2.69 8.06 5.19
N ASP A 46 3.62 8.03 4.22
CA ASP A 46 4.31 9.21 3.69
C ASP A 46 4.16 9.43 2.18
N SER A 47 3.51 8.53 1.45
CA SER A 47 3.27 8.59 0.01
C SER A 47 1.83 8.23 -0.30
N PHE A 48 1.16 9.00 -1.16
CA PHE A 48 -0.25 8.74 -1.50
C PHE A 48 -0.67 9.37 -2.82
N LEU A 49 -1.63 8.75 -3.50
CA LEU A 49 -2.23 9.23 -4.73
C LEU A 49 -3.32 10.26 -4.41
N ILE A 50 -3.24 11.42 -5.05
CA ILE A 50 -4.21 12.48 -4.88
C ILE A 50 -4.78 12.93 -6.22
N GLU A 51 -5.95 13.55 -6.16
CA GLU A 51 -6.52 14.32 -7.26
C GLU A 51 -6.65 15.80 -6.87
N HIS A 52 -6.32 16.66 -7.82
CA HIS A 52 -6.52 18.11 -7.75
C HIS A 52 -6.86 18.64 -9.13
N ASP A 53 -7.98 19.35 -9.25
CA ASP A 53 -8.48 19.95 -10.49
C ASP A 53 -8.52 18.98 -11.69
N GLY A 54 -8.83 17.70 -11.43
CA GLY A 54 -8.91 16.65 -12.44
C GLY A 54 -7.58 16.01 -12.84
N GLU A 55 -6.47 16.41 -12.21
CA GLU A 55 -5.17 15.77 -12.36
C GLU A 55 -4.89 14.81 -11.20
N GLU A 56 -4.42 13.60 -11.52
CA GLU A 56 -4.02 12.59 -10.54
C GLU A 56 -2.50 12.45 -10.50
N PHE A 57 -1.92 12.50 -9.30
CA PHE A 57 -0.49 12.28 -9.12
C PHE A 57 -0.15 11.84 -7.70
N VAL A 58 0.98 11.16 -7.55
CA VAL A 58 1.46 10.69 -6.25
C VAL A 58 2.24 11.81 -5.57
N VAL A 59 1.89 12.12 -4.34
CA VAL A 59 2.68 12.98 -3.46
C VAL A 59 3.47 12.15 -2.46
N ARG A 60 4.63 12.66 -2.06
CA ARG A 60 5.46 12.11 -0.99
C ARG A 60 5.81 13.22 0.00
N LEU A 61 5.74 12.96 1.29
CA LEU A 61 6.01 13.97 2.30
C LEU A 61 7.49 14.40 2.28
N TYR A 62 7.73 15.69 2.47
CA TYR A 62 9.05 16.16 2.87
C TYR A 62 9.38 15.73 4.31
N PHE A 63 10.67 15.63 4.61
CA PHE A 63 11.30 15.45 5.93
C PHE A 63 11.06 14.12 6.68
N VAL A 64 10.00 13.38 6.37
CA VAL A 64 9.60 12.17 7.09
C VAL A 64 9.49 10.97 6.17
N ASP A 65 9.68 9.78 6.73
CA ASP A 65 9.58 8.47 6.06
C ASP A 65 8.79 7.57 7.00
N ALA A 66 7.68 7.02 6.50
CA ALA A 66 6.89 6.04 7.23
C ALA A 66 7.55 4.65 7.11
N PRO A 67 7.33 3.76 8.09
CA PRO A 67 7.74 2.37 7.95
C PRO A 67 7.07 1.69 6.75
N GLU A 68 7.76 0.73 6.13
CA GLU A 68 7.13 -0.09 5.09
C GLU A 68 5.97 -0.91 5.67
N VAL A 69 4.95 -1.19 4.86
CA VAL A 69 3.81 -2.03 5.24
C VAL A 69 4.03 -3.52 4.92
N SER A 70 5.09 -3.82 4.17
CA SER A 70 5.45 -5.18 3.72
C SER A 70 6.97 -5.39 3.69
N MET A 71 7.37 -6.65 3.55
CA MET A 71 8.78 -7.04 3.35
C MET A 71 9.28 -6.85 1.91
N SER A 72 8.63 -6.02 1.08
CA SER A 72 9.10 -5.75 -0.28
C SER A 72 10.48 -5.09 -0.31
N TYR A 73 10.86 -4.38 0.77
CA TYR A 73 12.19 -3.79 0.94
C TYR A 73 12.80 -4.16 2.31
N PRO A 74 13.29 -5.42 2.48
CA PRO A 74 13.75 -5.92 3.79
C PRO A 74 14.85 -5.07 4.42
N GLU A 75 15.77 -4.52 3.61
CA GLU A 75 16.80 -3.62 4.14
C GLU A 75 16.25 -2.27 4.65
N ARG A 76 15.15 -1.77 4.05
CA ARG A 76 14.48 -0.55 4.52
C ARG A 76 13.75 -0.84 5.83
N VAL A 77 13.04 -1.96 5.90
CA VAL A 77 12.38 -2.45 7.13
C VAL A 77 13.40 -2.56 8.26
N ARG A 78 14.54 -3.22 8.03
CA ARG A 78 15.58 -3.37 9.05
C ARG A 78 16.15 -2.04 9.55
N LYS A 79 16.36 -1.07 8.66
CA LYS A 79 16.80 0.28 9.06
C LYS A 79 15.72 1.06 9.82
N GLN A 80 14.44 0.77 9.57
CA GLN A 80 13.32 1.37 10.28
C GLN A 80 13.19 0.70 11.66
N SER A 81 13.27 -0.62 11.74
CA SER A 81 13.24 -1.38 13.00
C SER A 81 14.37 -0.96 13.94
N GLU A 82 15.59 -0.79 13.43
CA GLU A 82 16.73 -0.22 14.17
C GLU A 82 16.48 1.22 14.65
N TYR A 83 15.76 2.04 13.88
CA TYR A 83 15.46 3.44 14.23
C TYR A 83 14.49 3.53 15.40
N PHE A 84 13.46 2.68 15.39
CA PHE A 84 12.42 2.65 16.41
C PHE A 84 12.82 1.78 17.62
N GLY A 85 13.74 0.84 17.44
CA GLY A 85 14.14 -0.12 18.47
C GLY A 85 13.13 -1.25 18.65
N ILE A 86 12.44 -1.64 17.57
CA ILE A 86 11.39 -2.66 17.54
C ILE A 86 11.76 -3.77 16.55
N SER A 87 11.00 -4.86 16.50
CA SER A 87 11.17 -5.94 15.53
C SER A 87 10.78 -5.53 14.10
N ASP A 88 11.16 -6.35 13.12
CA ASP A 88 10.76 -6.13 11.72
C ASP A 88 9.23 -6.28 11.59
N GLU A 89 8.61 -7.21 12.32
CA GLU A 89 7.16 -7.40 12.37
C GLU A 89 6.43 -6.17 12.95
N GLU A 90 6.87 -5.67 14.10
CA GLU A 90 6.33 -4.45 14.73
C GLU A 90 6.53 -3.22 13.83
N THR A 91 7.61 -3.20 13.04
CA THR A 91 7.85 -2.14 12.05
C THR A 91 6.79 -2.15 10.95
N LEU A 92 6.37 -3.33 10.46
CA LEU A 92 5.30 -3.43 9.47
C LEU A 92 3.94 -3.02 10.07
N GLU A 93 3.68 -3.37 11.33
CA GLU A 93 2.49 -2.93 12.05
C GLU A 93 2.45 -1.40 12.20
N LEU A 94 3.57 -0.80 12.58
CA LEU A 94 3.72 0.65 12.66
C LEU A 94 3.51 1.33 11.29
N GLY A 95 3.98 0.71 10.21
CA GLY A 95 3.73 1.17 8.84
C GLY A 95 2.25 1.19 8.49
N ARG A 96 1.51 0.14 8.86
CA ARG A 96 0.04 0.10 8.67
C ARG A 96 -0.66 1.15 9.52
N GLU A 97 -0.26 1.34 10.77
CA GLU A 97 -0.79 2.39 11.64
C GLU A 97 -0.55 3.79 11.04
N ALA A 98 0.63 4.03 10.48
CA ALA A 98 0.94 5.28 9.78
C ALA A 98 0.06 5.49 8.53
N ALA A 99 -0.15 4.45 7.72
CA ALA A 99 -1.01 4.50 6.55
C ALA A 99 -2.48 4.78 6.91
N GLU A 100 -2.99 4.13 7.96
CA GLU A 100 -4.33 4.39 8.50
C GLU A 100 -4.46 5.82 9.02
N PHE A 101 -3.49 6.28 9.81
CA PHE A 101 -3.45 7.66 10.30
C PHE A 101 -3.49 8.67 9.16
N THR A 102 -2.69 8.45 8.11
CA THR A 102 -2.64 9.32 6.94
C THR A 102 -3.97 9.31 6.18
N ARG A 103 -4.57 8.15 5.95
CA ARG A 103 -5.91 8.04 5.33
C ARG A 103 -6.96 8.83 6.11
N ASP A 104 -7.02 8.65 7.42
CA ASP A 104 -7.99 9.31 8.29
C ASP A 104 -7.72 10.83 8.37
N PHE A 105 -6.45 11.24 8.41
CA PHE A 105 -6.07 12.65 8.35
C PHE A 105 -6.54 13.29 7.04
N LEU A 106 -6.40 12.59 5.91
CA LEU A 106 -6.70 13.10 4.57
C LEU A 106 -8.16 12.96 4.13
N ASP A 107 -9.03 12.40 4.97
CA ASP A 107 -10.45 12.29 4.67
C ASP A 107 -11.08 13.66 4.30
N GLY A 108 -11.82 13.74 3.20
CA GLY A 108 -12.41 15.00 2.73
C GLY A 108 -11.48 15.85 1.86
N ARG A 109 -11.20 17.09 2.29
CA ARG A 109 -10.39 18.08 1.53
C ARG A 109 -9.19 18.52 2.34
N PHE A 110 -8.06 18.68 1.66
CA PHE A 110 -6.81 19.14 2.25
C PHE A 110 -6.00 19.96 1.24
N THR A 111 -4.97 20.63 1.74
CA THR A 111 -4.09 21.49 0.96
C THR A 111 -2.73 20.80 0.78
N VAL A 112 -2.22 20.83 -0.45
CA VAL A 112 -0.90 20.29 -0.80
C VAL A 112 0.00 21.43 -1.25
N ILE A 113 1.17 21.56 -0.63
CA ILE A 113 2.16 22.58 -0.96
C ILE A 113 3.38 21.86 -1.55
N THR A 114 3.61 22.00 -2.85
CA THR A 114 4.64 21.25 -3.58
C THR A 114 5.47 22.17 -4.46
N SER A 115 6.74 21.82 -4.68
CA SER A 115 7.57 22.45 -5.71
C SER A 115 7.67 21.62 -6.99
N ARG A 116 6.85 20.55 -7.08
CA ARG A 116 6.92 19.50 -8.11
C ARG A 116 8.33 18.86 -8.22
N GLN A 117 9.13 18.97 -7.17
CA GLN A 117 10.38 18.25 -7.04
C GLN A 117 10.10 16.75 -7.00
N LYS A 118 10.81 15.96 -7.81
CA LYS A 118 10.70 14.50 -7.79
C LYS A 118 11.33 13.95 -6.51
N GLY A 119 10.59 13.12 -5.79
CA GLY A 119 11.11 12.29 -4.71
C GLY A 119 11.77 11.01 -5.23
N GLY A 120 12.54 10.34 -4.38
CA GLY A 120 13.08 9.01 -4.67
C GLY A 120 12.03 7.89 -4.57
N GLY A 121 12.36 6.73 -5.15
CA GLY A 121 11.52 5.52 -5.19
C GLY A 121 11.05 5.14 -6.61
N HIS A 122 10.31 4.04 -6.75
CA HIS A 122 9.79 3.58 -8.05
C HIS A 122 8.59 4.42 -8.51
N GLY A 123 8.65 5.02 -9.71
CA GLY A 123 7.59 5.91 -10.24
C GLY A 123 7.80 7.39 -9.90
N ILE A 124 7.02 8.27 -10.55
CA ILE A 124 7.09 9.72 -10.31
C ILE A 124 6.27 10.05 -9.07
N ARG A 125 6.95 10.47 -8.00
CA ARG A 125 6.32 11.02 -6.79
C ARG A 125 6.79 12.46 -6.60
N TYR A 126 5.88 13.38 -6.31
CA TYR A 126 6.21 14.78 -6.07
C TYR A 126 6.33 15.05 -4.57
N LEU A 127 7.44 15.63 -4.14
CA LEU A 127 7.63 16.00 -2.75
C LEU A 127 6.67 17.12 -2.36
N ALA A 128 6.02 17.01 -1.21
CA ALA A 128 5.01 17.95 -0.76
C ALA A 128 4.96 18.09 0.77
N LEU A 129 4.49 19.26 1.21
CA LEU A 129 3.92 19.46 2.54
C LEU A 129 2.41 19.32 2.40
N VAL A 130 1.76 18.73 3.40
CA VAL A 130 0.31 18.50 3.37
C VAL A 130 -0.31 19.05 4.65
N GLU A 131 -1.34 19.86 4.49
CA GLU A 131 -2.00 20.58 5.58
C GLU A 131 -3.52 20.39 5.52
N LYS A 132 -4.13 20.28 6.70
CA LYS A 132 -5.59 20.24 6.87
C LYS A 132 -5.96 20.91 8.18
N ASN A 133 -6.93 21.82 8.15
CA ASN A 133 -7.43 22.54 9.35
C ASN A 133 -6.30 23.17 10.19
N GLY A 134 -5.30 23.76 9.52
CA GLY A 134 -4.16 24.41 10.18
C GLY A 134 -3.15 23.44 10.83
N LYS A 135 -3.24 22.14 10.55
CA LYS A 135 -2.29 21.12 11.01
C LYS A 135 -1.53 20.53 9.82
N GLY A 136 -0.23 20.30 9.98
CA GLY A 136 0.58 19.58 9.01
C GLY A 136 0.56 18.06 9.24
N LEU A 137 0.44 17.26 8.17
CA LEU A 137 0.43 15.80 8.24
C LEU A 137 1.76 15.25 8.78
N ALA A 138 2.90 15.69 8.23
CA ALA A 138 4.23 15.24 8.65
C ALA A 138 4.49 15.51 10.15
N GLU A 139 4.07 16.68 10.65
CA GLU A 139 4.17 17.01 12.08
C GLU A 139 3.26 16.14 12.94
N SER A 140 2.05 15.86 12.46
CA SER A 140 1.07 15.02 13.16
C SER A 140 1.55 13.58 13.29
N LEU A 141 2.05 12.99 12.19
CA LEU A 141 2.68 11.66 12.19
C LEU A 141 3.90 11.60 13.12
N ALA A 142 4.77 12.61 13.07
CA ALA A 142 5.97 12.66 13.94
C ALA A 142 5.61 12.78 15.42
N ARG A 143 4.54 13.53 15.74
CA ARG A 143 4.03 13.67 17.12
C ARG A 143 3.41 12.39 17.64
N SER A 144 2.79 11.60 16.78
CA SER A 144 2.23 10.27 17.10
C SER A 144 3.28 9.16 17.13
N GLY A 145 4.50 9.43 16.64
CA GLY A 145 5.58 8.44 16.57
C GLY A 145 5.44 7.39 15.48
N LEU A 146 4.74 7.76 14.40
CA LEU A 146 4.44 6.88 13.26
C LEU A 146 5.41 7.03 12.09
N VAL A 147 6.36 7.97 12.20
CA VAL A 147 7.37 8.23 11.16
C VAL A 147 8.72 8.50 11.80
N ARG A 148 9.77 8.20 11.04
CA ARG A 148 11.12 8.65 11.35
C ARG A 148 11.42 9.97 10.66
N ILE A 149 12.29 10.78 11.26
CA ILE A 149 12.71 12.05 10.65
C ILE A 149 13.85 11.75 9.67
N TYR A 150 13.45 11.26 8.50
CA TYR A 150 14.28 10.79 7.40
C TYR A 150 13.56 11.14 6.11
N GLY A 151 14.20 11.84 5.18
CA GLY A 151 13.55 12.29 3.95
C GLY A 151 14.17 13.57 3.39
N TYR A 152 13.70 13.99 2.23
CA TYR A 152 14.20 15.19 1.57
C TYR A 152 13.77 16.44 2.34
N PRO A 153 14.68 17.39 2.62
CA PRO A 153 14.27 18.71 3.09
C PRO A 153 13.74 19.57 1.95
N THR A 154 13.00 20.62 2.29
CA THR A 154 12.69 21.69 1.33
C THR A 154 13.96 22.45 0.95
N GLU A 155 14.20 22.69 -0.34
CA GLU A 155 15.38 23.45 -0.81
C GLU A 155 15.25 24.95 -0.56
N THR A 156 14.03 25.47 -0.72
CA THR A 156 13.68 26.87 -0.45
C THR A 156 12.54 26.93 0.54
N ARG A 157 12.28 28.13 1.09
CA ARG A 157 11.21 28.31 2.06
C ARG A 157 9.83 28.19 1.36
N PRO A 158 8.94 27.29 1.81
CA PRO A 158 7.59 27.18 1.27
C PRO A 158 6.74 28.42 1.62
N PRO A 159 5.69 28.73 0.84
CA PRO A 159 4.81 29.87 1.10
C PRO A 159 4.14 29.73 2.47
N GLY A 160 4.22 30.78 3.31
CA GLY A 160 3.63 30.76 4.66
C GLY A 160 4.36 29.86 5.69
N GLY A 161 5.23 28.95 5.25
CA GLY A 161 5.88 27.97 6.12
C GLY A 161 7.23 28.41 6.72
N ALA A 162 7.83 27.52 7.50
CA ALA A 162 9.13 27.71 8.14
C ALA A 162 10.31 27.33 7.21
N SER A 163 11.55 27.66 7.60
CA SER A 163 12.73 27.15 6.90
C SER A 163 12.90 25.64 7.12
N ALA A 164 13.67 24.98 6.25
CA ALA A 164 13.97 23.55 6.40
C ALA A 164 14.59 23.20 7.77
N GLU A 165 15.50 24.05 8.25
CA GLU A 165 16.13 23.89 9.56
C GLU A 165 15.12 23.97 10.71
N LYS A 166 14.30 25.04 10.74
CA LYS A 166 13.25 25.20 11.76
C LYS A 166 12.22 24.08 11.72
N THR A 167 11.87 23.60 10.52
CA THR A 167 10.94 22.48 10.36
C THR A 167 11.54 21.19 10.93
N LYS A 168 12.81 20.90 10.62
CA LYS A 168 13.53 19.76 11.21
C LYS A 168 13.61 19.86 12.73
N ASP A 169 13.88 21.04 13.28
CA ASP A 169 13.92 21.24 14.74
C ASP A 169 12.57 20.96 15.39
N SER A 170 11.47 21.44 14.80
CA SER A 170 10.10 21.13 15.25
C SER A 170 9.83 19.62 15.20
N LEU A 171 10.16 18.96 14.09
CA LEU A 171 9.98 17.50 13.94
C LEU A 171 10.80 16.71 14.97
N ARG A 172 12.05 17.11 15.22
CA ARG A 172 12.90 16.50 16.27
C ARG A 172 12.35 16.74 17.67
N LYS A 173 11.68 17.87 17.91
CA LYS A 173 10.96 18.12 19.16
C LYS A 173 9.78 17.15 19.31
N TYR A 174 8.99 16.95 18.25
CA TYR A 174 7.86 16.01 18.26
C TYR A 174 8.32 14.57 18.44
N GLU A 175 9.38 14.14 17.76
CA GLU A 175 10.01 12.84 17.98
C GLU A 175 10.42 12.64 19.45
N LYS A 176 11.10 13.63 20.05
CA LYS A 176 11.48 13.58 21.48
C LYS A 176 10.27 13.51 22.41
N MET A 177 9.14 14.09 22.02
CA MET A 177 7.89 13.99 22.77
C MET A 177 7.29 12.60 22.62
N ALA A 178 7.20 12.05 21.41
CA ALA A 178 6.70 10.71 21.14
C ALA A 178 7.52 9.65 21.88
N LYS A 179 8.86 9.73 21.83
CA LYS A 179 9.77 8.85 22.61
C LYS A 179 9.53 8.93 24.11
N ARG A 180 9.36 10.14 24.66
CA ARG A 180 9.14 10.35 26.10
C ARG A 180 7.79 9.81 26.57
N ASN A 181 6.78 9.92 25.72
CA ASN A 181 5.41 9.50 26.00
C ASN A 181 5.12 8.07 25.53
N GLN A 182 6.12 7.36 24.99
CA GLN A 182 5.99 5.99 24.49
C GLN A 182 4.84 5.86 23.48
N LEU A 183 4.89 6.68 22.41
CA LEU A 183 3.88 6.69 21.34
C LEU A 183 4.41 6.02 20.07
N GLY A 184 3.52 5.39 19.31
CA GLY A 184 3.82 4.74 18.02
C GLY A 184 4.94 3.72 18.17
N GLY A 185 5.97 3.84 17.33
CA GLY A 185 7.12 2.92 17.33
C GLY A 185 7.99 2.95 18.58
N TRP A 186 7.70 3.84 19.54
CA TRP A 186 8.37 3.88 20.85
C TRP A 186 7.44 3.50 22.01
N GLY A 187 6.22 3.07 21.69
CA GLY A 187 5.23 2.56 22.66
C GLY A 187 5.49 1.12 23.08
N ASP A 188 4.99 0.77 24.27
CA ASP A 188 4.97 -0.62 24.73
C ASP A 188 3.73 -1.32 24.16
N GLN A 189 3.93 -2.23 23.21
CA GLN A 189 2.86 -2.97 22.52
C GLN A 189 2.10 -3.94 23.45
N THR A 190 2.59 -4.16 24.68
CA THR A 190 1.87 -4.96 25.70
C THR A 190 0.73 -4.22 26.40
N LEU A 191 0.51 -2.93 26.09
CA LEU A 191 -0.51 -2.06 26.72
C LEU A 191 -1.57 -1.50 25.73
N ALA A 192 -1.66 -2.06 24.53
CA ALA A 192 -2.52 -1.57 23.43
C ALA A 192 -4.05 -1.66 23.68
N ASP A 193 -4.49 -2.19 24.82
CA ASP A 193 -5.90 -2.20 25.25
C ASP A 193 -6.42 -0.82 25.73
N THR A 194 -5.60 0.22 25.66
CA THR A 194 -6.03 1.59 25.96
C THR A 194 -5.73 2.52 24.78
N LYS A 195 -6.48 2.39 23.68
CA LYS A 195 -6.51 3.41 22.63
C LYS A 195 -6.96 4.75 23.25
N PRO A 196 -6.15 5.82 23.28
CA PRO A 196 -6.66 7.15 23.57
C PRO A 196 -7.43 7.62 22.34
N SER A 197 -8.70 7.97 22.55
CA SER A 197 -9.49 8.71 21.58
C SER A 197 -8.76 9.95 21.11
N PHE A 198 -8.79 10.18 19.79
CA PHE A 198 -8.38 11.41 19.11
C PHE A 198 -8.74 12.65 19.94
N PHE A 199 -7.79 13.59 20.06
CA PHE A 199 -7.72 14.75 20.97
C PHE A 199 -7.09 14.46 22.34
N ILE A 200 -5.75 14.37 22.37
CA ILE A 200 -4.98 14.51 23.61
C ILE A 200 -4.46 15.95 23.68
N ASP A 201 -5.22 16.82 24.36
CA ASP A 201 -4.68 18.01 25.01
C ASP A 201 -3.66 17.57 26.07
N GLU A 202 -2.55 18.32 26.22
CA GLU A 202 -1.44 18.03 27.16
C GLU A 202 -1.93 17.55 28.55
N PRO A 203 -1.32 16.50 29.13
CA PRO A 203 -1.08 16.58 30.58
C PRO A 203 0.17 15.88 31.13
N THR A 204 0.87 16.63 31.99
CA THR A 204 1.41 16.31 33.33
C THR A 204 1.95 14.91 33.72
N LYS A 205 3.26 14.92 34.03
CA LYS A 205 4.12 14.12 34.96
C LYS A 205 3.60 12.88 35.76
N ARG A 206 4.29 11.73 35.48
CA ARG A 206 4.94 10.68 36.37
C ARG A 206 4.07 9.71 37.22
N PRO A 207 4.60 8.54 37.73
CA PRO A 207 5.76 7.68 37.33
C PRO A 207 5.60 6.10 37.43
N LYS A 208 6.44 5.37 36.65
CA LYS A 208 7.30 4.14 36.82
C LYS A 208 7.06 2.97 37.84
N ALA A 209 7.14 1.70 37.38
CA ALA A 209 7.84 0.48 37.95
C ALA A 209 7.54 -0.82 37.10
N GLU A 210 8.53 -1.53 36.50
CA GLU A 210 9.25 -2.80 36.90
C GLU A 210 8.43 -4.13 36.79
N GLU A 211 8.63 -5.01 35.79
CA GLU A 211 9.57 -6.17 35.60
C GLU A 211 9.09 -7.57 36.09
N MET A 212 9.14 -8.61 35.21
CA MET A 212 9.89 -9.92 35.36
C MET A 212 9.24 -11.24 34.82
N SER A 213 10.02 -11.96 33.97
CA SER A 213 10.25 -13.44 33.72
C SER A 213 9.08 -14.45 33.51
N GLU A 214 9.17 -15.67 32.90
CA GLU A 214 10.23 -16.57 32.41
C GLU A 214 9.68 -17.72 31.50
N LYS A 215 10.59 -18.48 30.87
CA LYS A 215 10.51 -19.49 29.76
C LYS A 215 9.76 -20.84 30.02
N ARG A 216 9.49 -21.59 28.92
CA ARG A 216 9.72 -23.06 28.80
C ARG A 216 9.64 -23.60 27.36
N ASP A 217 10.61 -24.44 27.00
CA ASP A 217 10.78 -25.18 25.74
C ASP A 217 9.94 -26.47 25.66
N LEU A 218 9.70 -26.99 24.43
CA LEU A 218 10.01 -28.37 23.96
C LEU A 218 9.37 -28.67 22.58
N SER A 219 10.17 -29.20 21.64
CA SER A 219 9.77 -29.96 20.43
C SER A 219 10.38 -31.39 20.51
N PRO A 220 10.09 -32.42 19.65
CA PRO A 220 10.16 -32.35 18.17
C PRO A 220 9.27 -33.30 17.30
N SER A 221 9.11 -32.89 16.02
CA SER A 221 9.13 -33.67 14.76
C SER A 221 8.12 -34.80 14.43
N ALA A 222 7.40 -34.68 13.29
CA ALA A 222 7.76 -35.34 12.01
C ALA A 222 6.70 -35.21 10.88
N PHE A 223 7.15 -34.61 9.76
CA PHE A 223 6.83 -34.83 8.33
C PHE A 223 5.39 -34.94 7.78
N GLY A 224 5.07 -33.98 6.91
CA GLY A 224 3.99 -34.04 5.90
C GLY A 224 4.02 -32.78 5.03
N ALA A 225 4.90 -32.75 4.04
CA ALA A 225 5.11 -31.61 3.15
C ALA A 225 3.86 -31.25 2.34
N THR A 226 3.47 -29.96 2.40
CA THR A 226 3.04 -29.19 1.22
C THR A 226 3.55 -27.76 1.37
N ILE A 227 3.87 -27.20 0.22
CA ILE A 227 4.72 -26.05 -0.01
C ILE A 227 4.05 -24.76 0.45
N GLY A 228 4.71 -24.02 1.35
CA GLY A 228 4.93 -22.56 1.27
C GLY A 228 3.76 -21.58 1.15
N GLY A 229 2.51 -22.02 1.18
CA GLY A 229 1.33 -21.17 1.15
C GLY A 229 0.23 -21.86 1.94
N GLY A 230 -0.49 -21.11 2.79
CA GLY A 230 -1.62 -21.65 3.54
C GLY A 230 -2.69 -22.27 2.63
N LEU A 231 -3.69 -22.92 3.20
CA LEU A 231 -4.84 -23.45 2.48
C LEU A 231 -5.90 -22.35 2.28
N ASP A 232 -6.43 -22.23 1.06
CA ASP A 232 -7.54 -21.32 0.76
C ASP A 232 -8.80 -21.77 1.51
N ILE A 233 -9.29 -20.97 2.46
CA ILE A 233 -10.45 -21.33 3.28
C ILE A 233 -11.73 -21.52 2.46
N ASN A 234 -11.81 -20.92 1.28
CA ASN A 234 -12.96 -21.02 0.37
C ASN A 234 -12.89 -22.22 -0.58
N LYS A 235 -11.71 -22.84 -0.73
CA LYS A 235 -11.51 -23.96 -1.67
C LYS A 235 -11.06 -25.27 -1.01
N ALA A 236 -10.41 -25.21 0.15
CA ALA A 236 -9.86 -26.38 0.82
C ALA A 236 -10.91 -27.48 1.05
N THR A 237 -10.52 -28.73 0.91
CA THR A 237 -11.34 -29.90 1.22
C THR A 237 -11.46 -30.11 2.73
N ALA A 238 -12.41 -30.95 3.15
CA ALA A 238 -12.59 -31.25 4.57
C ALA A 238 -11.35 -31.90 5.19
N ASP A 239 -10.64 -32.75 4.43
CA ASP A 239 -9.44 -33.45 4.90
C ASP A 239 -8.23 -32.50 4.97
N GLU A 240 -8.09 -31.57 4.01
CA GLU A 240 -7.06 -30.53 4.05
C GLU A 240 -7.25 -29.60 5.25
N LEU A 241 -8.48 -29.16 5.53
CA LEU A 241 -8.78 -28.36 6.73
C LEU A 241 -8.46 -29.12 8.02
N GLN A 242 -8.73 -30.43 8.07
CA GLN A 242 -8.46 -31.27 9.25
C GLN A 242 -6.97 -31.55 9.49
N SER A 243 -6.11 -31.30 8.50
CA SER A 243 -4.66 -31.39 8.67
C SER A 243 -4.09 -30.29 9.59
N ILE A 244 -4.86 -29.23 9.83
CA ILE A 244 -4.48 -28.10 10.67
C ILE A 244 -4.80 -28.42 12.13
N SER A 245 -3.80 -28.31 13.00
CA SER A 245 -3.95 -28.53 14.44
C SER A 245 -5.02 -27.60 15.03
N GLY A 246 -6.07 -28.19 15.60
CA GLY A 246 -7.21 -27.47 16.17
C GLY A 246 -8.46 -27.42 15.29
N ILE A 247 -8.40 -27.94 14.05
CA ILE A 247 -9.58 -28.10 13.17
C ILE A 247 -9.95 -29.58 13.09
N GLY A 248 -11.02 -29.97 13.78
CA GLY A 248 -11.57 -31.34 13.69
C GLY A 248 -12.73 -31.46 12.70
N PRO A 249 -13.28 -32.67 12.48
CA PRO A 249 -14.38 -32.93 11.55
C PRO A 249 -15.59 -32.00 11.71
N VAL A 250 -15.89 -31.62 12.96
CA VAL A 250 -17.02 -30.72 13.28
C VAL A 250 -16.73 -29.29 12.85
N LEU A 251 -15.49 -28.81 13.01
CA LEU A 251 -15.11 -27.45 12.63
C LEU A 251 -14.89 -27.36 11.12
N SER A 252 -14.26 -28.35 10.49
CA SER A 252 -14.08 -28.38 9.03
C SER A 252 -15.43 -28.38 8.29
N ALA A 253 -16.42 -29.14 8.77
CA ALA A 253 -17.77 -29.13 8.22
C ALA A 253 -18.43 -27.74 8.33
N ARG A 254 -18.31 -27.07 9.48
CA ARG A 254 -18.86 -25.72 9.69
C ARG A 254 -18.15 -24.66 8.85
N ILE A 255 -16.83 -24.78 8.69
CA ILE A 255 -16.05 -23.90 7.81
C ILE A 255 -16.56 -24.06 6.38
N ILE A 256 -16.73 -25.29 5.88
CA ILE A 256 -17.24 -25.53 4.53
C ILE A 256 -18.67 -25.01 4.35
N GLU A 257 -19.54 -25.23 5.34
CA GLU A 257 -20.94 -24.77 5.32
C GLU A 257 -21.06 -23.25 5.25
N GLY A 258 -20.20 -22.51 5.97
CA GLY A 258 -20.26 -21.05 6.04
C GLY A 258 -19.56 -20.31 4.89
N ARG A 259 -19.08 -21.01 3.85
CA ARG A 259 -18.45 -20.38 2.68
C ARG A 259 -19.45 -19.53 1.88
N PRO A 260 -19.00 -18.44 1.23
CA PRO A 260 -17.62 -17.93 1.19
C PRO A 260 -17.28 -16.97 2.33
N TYR A 261 -15.99 -16.81 2.60
CA TYR A 261 -15.40 -15.88 3.57
C TYR A 261 -14.50 -14.87 2.86
N ASP A 262 -14.66 -13.59 3.19
CA ASP A 262 -13.83 -12.50 2.64
C ASP A 262 -12.46 -12.40 3.34
N SER A 263 -12.34 -12.95 4.56
CA SER A 263 -11.16 -12.85 5.40
C SER A 263 -11.06 -14.06 6.34
N ILE A 264 -9.87 -14.38 6.87
CA ILE A 264 -9.72 -15.50 7.83
C ILE A 264 -10.43 -15.16 9.15
N GLU A 265 -10.53 -13.88 9.48
CA GLU A 265 -11.18 -13.35 10.68
C GLU A 265 -12.67 -13.67 10.70
N ALA A 266 -13.29 -13.83 9.52
CA ALA A 266 -14.68 -14.26 9.40
C ALA A 266 -14.93 -15.66 10.02
N LEU A 267 -13.89 -16.50 10.17
CA LEU A 267 -14.01 -17.79 10.85
C LEU A 267 -14.38 -17.64 12.33
N ALA A 268 -14.11 -16.50 12.97
CA ALA A 268 -14.48 -16.26 14.38
C ALA A 268 -16.01 -16.20 14.59
N ALA A 269 -16.80 -16.01 13.53
CA ALA A 269 -18.26 -16.08 13.60
C ALA A 269 -18.78 -17.53 13.72
N ILE A 270 -17.95 -18.53 13.41
CA ILE A 270 -18.33 -19.94 13.47
C ILE A 270 -18.31 -20.39 14.92
N LYS A 271 -19.44 -20.93 15.38
CA LYS A 271 -19.55 -21.50 16.72
C LYS A 271 -18.44 -22.53 16.97
N GLY A 272 -17.60 -22.28 17.96
CA GLY A 272 -16.47 -23.14 18.33
C GLY A 272 -15.11 -22.71 17.76
N ILE A 273 -15.05 -21.63 16.98
CA ILE A 273 -13.81 -20.96 16.58
C ILE A 273 -13.75 -19.63 17.32
N SER A 274 -12.71 -19.45 18.13
CA SER A 274 -12.45 -18.20 18.84
C SER A 274 -11.44 -17.34 18.08
N ALA A 275 -11.32 -16.05 18.40
CA ALA A 275 -10.27 -15.19 17.83
C ALA A 275 -8.86 -15.79 18.03
N ASN A 276 -8.59 -16.36 19.21
CA ASN A 276 -7.32 -17.05 19.49
C ASN A 276 -7.12 -18.32 18.66
N SER A 277 -8.20 -18.98 18.22
CA SER A 277 -8.13 -20.09 17.27
C SER A 277 -7.79 -19.59 15.86
N VAL A 278 -8.38 -18.46 15.45
CA VAL A 278 -8.07 -17.79 14.17
C VAL A 278 -6.59 -17.42 14.08
N GLU A 279 -6.00 -16.87 15.14
CA GLU A 279 -4.55 -16.58 15.18
C GLU A 279 -3.69 -17.82 14.95
N LYS A 280 -4.11 -18.97 15.50
CA LYS A 280 -3.39 -20.24 15.30
C LYS A 280 -3.57 -20.82 13.90
N PHE A 281 -4.65 -20.46 13.22
CA PHE A 281 -4.94 -20.92 11.87
C PHE A 281 -4.32 -20.01 10.79
N ARG A 282 -4.06 -18.74 11.10
CA ARG A 282 -3.48 -17.75 10.17
C ARG A 282 -2.23 -18.21 9.42
N PRO A 283 -1.28 -18.94 10.03
CA PRO A 283 -0.11 -19.43 9.30
C PRO A 283 -0.44 -20.49 8.25
N TYR A 284 -1.61 -21.12 8.38
CA TYR A 284 -2.01 -22.30 7.61
C TYR A 284 -3.23 -22.06 6.72
N LEU A 285 -3.92 -20.93 6.85
CA LEU A 285 -5.14 -20.59 6.12
C LEU A 285 -5.03 -19.20 5.52
N TYR A 286 -5.67 -18.99 4.38
CA TYR A 286 -5.88 -17.64 3.82
C TYR A 286 -7.26 -17.49 3.20
N ALA A 287 -7.72 -16.25 3.04
CA ALA A 287 -8.99 -15.90 2.44
C ALA A 287 -8.76 -14.87 1.32
N GLY A 288 -9.34 -15.11 0.15
CA GLY A 288 -9.12 -14.27 -1.02
C GLY A 288 -7.86 -14.65 -1.81
N ALA A 289 -7.73 -14.14 -3.03
CA ALA A 289 -6.53 -14.38 -3.84
C ALA A 289 -5.37 -13.56 -3.25
N LEU A 290 -4.24 -14.21 -2.95
CA LEU A 290 -2.96 -13.53 -2.77
C LEU A 290 -2.80 -12.50 -3.89
N GLU A 291 -2.53 -11.22 -3.56
CA GLU A 291 -2.28 -10.23 -4.59
C GLU A 291 -1.17 -10.75 -5.51
N PRO A 292 -1.37 -10.74 -6.84
CA PRO A 292 -0.41 -11.38 -7.72
C PRO A 292 0.96 -10.70 -7.61
N PRO A 293 2.07 -11.46 -7.70
CA PRO A 293 3.40 -10.89 -7.55
C PRO A 293 3.62 -9.77 -8.57
N GLU A 294 4.26 -8.66 -8.17
CA GLU A 294 4.51 -7.54 -9.09
C GLU A 294 5.24 -8.01 -10.36
N PHE A 295 5.02 -7.31 -11.48
CA PHE A 295 5.63 -7.62 -12.78
C PHE A 295 5.23 -8.96 -13.39
N THR A 296 4.16 -9.59 -12.89
CA THR A 296 3.62 -10.83 -13.46
C THR A 296 2.37 -10.59 -14.29
N ALA A 297 1.96 -11.59 -15.06
CA ALA A 297 0.76 -11.54 -15.89
C ALA A 297 -0.48 -11.20 -15.05
N SER A 298 -0.70 -11.93 -13.96
CA SER A 298 -1.84 -11.76 -13.07
C SER A 298 -1.87 -10.37 -12.42
N TYR A 299 -0.71 -9.78 -12.12
CA TYR A 299 -0.62 -8.42 -11.57
C TYR A 299 -1.15 -7.37 -12.55
N TYR A 300 -0.75 -7.46 -13.81
CA TYR A 300 -1.22 -6.52 -14.84
C TYR A 300 -2.67 -6.77 -15.26
N LEU A 301 -3.08 -8.05 -15.34
CA LEU A 301 -4.42 -8.45 -15.76
C LEU A 301 -5.49 -8.17 -14.69
N GLN A 302 -5.11 -7.93 -13.43
CA GLN A 302 -6.06 -7.52 -12.39
C GLN A 302 -6.63 -6.11 -12.66
N GLN A 303 -5.82 -5.22 -13.25
CA GLN A 303 -6.20 -3.82 -13.53
C GLN A 303 -5.72 -3.37 -14.93
N PRO A 304 -6.21 -4.00 -16.01
CA PRO A 304 -5.67 -3.81 -17.36
C PRO A 304 -5.82 -2.37 -17.87
N GLU A 305 -6.83 -1.66 -17.39
CA GLU A 305 -7.10 -0.26 -17.72
C GLU A 305 -5.95 0.68 -17.33
N LEU A 306 -5.24 0.41 -16.22
CA LEU A 306 -4.12 1.25 -15.76
C LEU A 306 -2.88 1.12 -16.64
N TRP A 307 -2.68 -0.08 -17.20
CA TRP A 307 -1.45 -0.45 -17.90
C TRP A 307 -1.59 -0.35 -19.42
N ARG A 308 -2.82 -0.23 -19.93
CA ARG A 308 -3.09 -0.22 -21.36
C ARG A 308 -2.28 0.85 -22.09
N ASN A 309 -1.67 0.45 -23.19
CA ASN A 309 -0.80 1.26 -24.04
C ASN A 309 0.47 1.78 -23.34
N ARG A 310 0.90 1.13 -22.25
CA ARG A 310 2.16 1.46 -21.55
C ARG A 310 3.18 0.34 -21.75
N VAL A 311 4.44 0.73 -21.79
CA VAL A 311 5.54 -0.22 -21.67
C VAL A 311 5.74 -0.53 -20.20
N VAL A 312 5.66 -1.80 -19.84
CA VAL A 312 5.78 -2.27 -18.46
C VAL A 312 6.76 -3.44 -18.39
N PRO A 313 7.49 -3.60 -17.27
CA PRO A 313 8.39 -4.72 -17.08
C PRO A 313 7.60 -6.00 -16.80
N LEU A 314 7.83 -7.05 -17.58
CA LEU A 314 7.25 -8.38 -17.35
C LEU A 314 8.36 -9.36 -16.93
N SER A 315 8.24 -9.95 -15.75
CA SER A 315 9.17 -10.97 -15.24
C SER A 315 8.76 -12.35 -15.77
N ILE A 316 9.57 -12.89 -16.67
CA ILE A 316 9.24 -14.09 -17.44
C ILE A 316 10.18 -15.23 -17.04
N ARG A 317 9.59 -16.34 -16.58
CA ARG A 317 10.28 -17.57 -16.19
C ARG A 317 10.60 -18.44 -17.39
N VAL A 318 9.63 -18.62 -18.27
CA VAL A 318 9.74 -19.43 -19.49
C VAL A 318 8.74 -18.93 -20.52
N ILE A 319 9.05 -19.12 -21.80
CA ILE A 319 8.10 -18.88 -22.89
C ILE A 319 7.89 -20.15 -23.70
N GLU A 320 6.65 -20.37 -24.12
CA GLU A 320 6.24 -21.50 -24.95
C GLU A 320 5.64 -21.02 -26.25
N LYS A 321 6.08 -21.57 -27.37
CA LYS A 321 5.50 -21.25 -28.68
C LYS A 321 4.07 -21.77 -28.75
N GLN A 322 3.15 -20.94 -29.22
CA GLN A 322 1.77 -21.35 -29.47
C GLN A 322 1.37 -21.13 -30.92
N ASN A 323 0.49 -22.01 -31.41
CA ASN A 323 -0.11 -21.88 -32.73
C ASN A 323 -1.42 -21.10 -32.62
N TRP A 324 -1.30 -19.79 -32.36
CA TRP A 324 -2.42 -18.86 -32.29
C TRP A 324 -2.33 -17.80 -33.39
N PRO A 325 -3.46 -17.32 -33.95
CA PRO A 325 -3.44 -16.27 -34.97
C PRO A 325 -2.80 -14.98 -34.44
N ALA A 326 -1.84 -14.43 -35.19
CA ALA A 326 -1.15 -13.19 -34.90
C ALA A 326 -1.13 -12.27 -36.15
N PRO A 327 -0.94 -10.95 -35.99
CA PRO A 327 -0.68 -10.04 -37.10
C PRO A 327 0.53 -10.44 -37.92
N ASP A 328 0.56 -10.05 -39.21
CA ASP A 328 1.67 -10.34 -40.12
C ASP A 328 3.04 -9.97 -39.53
N GLY A 329 3.97 -10.93 -39.54
CA GLY A 329 5.31 -10.78 -39.01
C GLY A 329 5.44 -10.87 -37.50
N PHE A 330 4.39 -11.34 -36.80
CA PHE A 330 4.43 -11.73 -35.40
C PHE A 330 3.96 -13.18 -35.20
N ALA A 331 4.53 -13.86 -34.22
CA ALA A 331 4.01 -15.09 -33.66
C ALA A 331 3.57 -14.88 -32.21
N VAL A 332 2.69 -15.75 -31.74
CA VAL A 332 2.30 -15.79 -30.32
C VAL A 332 3.18 -16.78 -29.57
N VAL A 333 3.72 -16.31 -28.45
CA VAL A 333 4.22 -17.18 -27.39
C VAL A 333 3.39 -16.96 -26.14
N ILE A 334 3.34 -17.95 -25.26
CA ILE A 334 2.80 -17.80 -23.91
C ILE A 334 3.98 -17.60 -22.99
N ALA A 335 4.03 -16.45 -22.33
CA ALA A 335 4.98 -16.20 -21.26
C ALA A 335 4.39 -16.66 -19.94
N HIS A 336 5.10 -17.54 -19.25
CA HIS A 336 4.83 -17.88 -17.86
C HIS A 336 5.64 -16.96 -16.98
N THR A 337 4.97 -16.31 -16.04
CA THR A 337 5.54 -15.21 -15.27
C THR A 337 5.71 -15.60 -13.81
N GLU A 338 6.83 -15.19 -13.24
CA GLU A 338 7.20 -15.48 -11.86
C GLU A 338 7.97 -14.27 -11.34
N ASN A 339 7.74 -13.88 -10.09
CA ASN A 339 8.56 -12.89 -9.42
C ASN A 339 8.79 -13.31 -7.96
N ALA A 340 10.02 -13.16 -7.48
CA ALA A 340 10.45 -13.57 -6.14
C ALA A 340 10.07 -15.03 -5.76
N GLY A 341 10.09 -15.95 -6.72
CA GLY A 341 9.74 -17.37 -6.51
C GLY A 341 8.24 -17.65 -6.40
N GLN A 342 7.39 -16.66 -6.67
CA GLN A 342 5.94 -16.81 -6.70
C GLN A 342 5.43 -16.81 -8.14
N ASP A 343 4.60 -17.80 -8.47
CA ASP A 343 3.91 -17.86 -9.76
C ASP A 343 2.94 -16.69 -9.90
N GLY A 344 2.97 -16.05 -11.06
CA GLY A 344 2.06 -14.96 -11.37
C GLY A 344 1.29 -15.18 -12.66
N GLY A 345 1.05 -16.44 -13.01
CA GLY A 345 0.24 -16.83 -14.16
C GLY A 345 0.95 -16.64 -15.50
N SER A 346 0.17 -16.76 -16.58
CA SER A 346 0.68 -16.71 -17.94
C SER A 346 -0.12 -15.78 -18.84
N VAL A 347 0.53 -15.25 -19.86
CA VAL A 347 -0.07 -14.29 -20.78
C VAL A 347 0.48 -14.43 -22.21
N PRO A 348 -0.35 -14.25 -23.24
CA PRO A 348 0.13 -14.14 -24.62
C PRO A 348 1.06 -12.94 -24.82
N VAL A 349 2.21 -13.21 -25.45
CA VAL A 349 3.17 -12.21 -25.91
C VAL A 349 3.33 -12.34 -27.43
N PHE A 350 3.18 -11.23 -28.14
CA PHE A 350 3.46 -11.15 -29.57
C PHE A 350 4.93 -10.80 -29.77
N LEU A 351 5.65 -11.73 -30.41
CA LEU A 351 7.05 -11.61 -30.75
C LEU A 351 7.23 -11.58 -32.27
N PRO A 352 8.20 -10.83 -32.81
CA PRO A 352 8.57 -10.96 -34.22
C PRO A 352 8.92 -12.41 -34.55
N GLU A 353 8.39 -12.94 -35.66
CA GLU A 353 8.53 -14.37 -36.01
C GLU A 353 9.99 -14.84 -36.07
N ASP A 354 10.88 -13.97 -36.56
CA ASP A 354 12.32 -14.20 -36.68
C ASP A 354 13.06 -14.21 -35.33
N ARG A 355 12.41 -13.79 -34.24
CA ARG A 355 12.98 -13.69 -32.89
C ARG A 355 12.49 -14.80 -31.96
N VAL A 356 11.46 -15.55 -32.34
CA VAL A 356 10.80 -16.55 -31.48
C VAL A 356 11.78 -17.61 -31.01
N ASP A 357 12.48 -18.28 -31.93
CA ASP A 357 13.33 -19.42 -31.57
C ASP A 357 14.49 -18.99 -30.67
N ALA A 358 15.10 -17.82 -30.96
CA ALA A 358 16.15 -17.24 -30.13
C ALA A 358 15.64 -16.84 -28.74
N ALA A 359 14.42 -16.32 -28.63
CA ALA A 359 13.80 -15.99 -27.36
C ALA A 359 13.52 -17.25 -26.54
N VAL A 360 12.96 -18.31 -27.15
CA VAL A 360 12.64 -19.57 -26.47
C VAL A 360 13.90 -20.15 -25.83
N VAL A 361 14.99 -20.24 -26.59
CA VAL A 361 16.29 -20.69 -26.07
C VAL A 361 16.73 -19.82 -24.89
N ARG A 362 16.75 -18.50 -25.06
CA ARG A 362 17.20 -17.56 -24.02
C ARG A 362 16.46 -17.70 -22.70
N PHE A 363 15.14 -17.81 -22.72
CA PHE A 363 14.35 -17.96 -21.49
C PHE A 363 14.46 -19.37 -20.91
N SER A 364 14.57 -20.41 -21.75
CA SER A 364 14.72 -21.80 -21.28
C SER A 364 16.06 -22.09 -20.59
N GLU A 365 17.14 -21.41 -20.99
CA GLU A 365 18.48 -21.60 -20.42
C GLU A 365 18.75 -20.77 -19.16
N SER A 366 17.86 -19.84 -18.81
CA SER A 366 18.04 -19.01 -17.63
C SER A 366 17.64 -19.76 -16.36
N GLU A 367 18.45 -19.68 -15.30
CA GLU A 367 18.09 -20.25 -13.99
C GLU A 367 17.15 -19.35 -13.18
N GLN A 368 17.03 -18.07 -13.53
CA GLN A 368 16.19 -17.08 -12.84
C GLN A 368 15.21 -16.43 -13.84
N PRO A 369 14.07 -15.89 -13.39
CA PRO A 369 13.19 -15.11 -14.25
C PRO A 369 13.94 -13.94 -14.90
N LEU A 370 13.67 -13.69 -16.18
CA LEU A 370 14.22 -12.57 -16.93
C LEU A 370 13.14 -11.51 -17.15
N THR A 371 13.45 -10.26 -16.84
CA THR A 371 12.53 -9.14 -17.07
C THR A 371 12.64 -8.64 -18.52
N ALA A 372 11.49 -8.42 -19.16
CA ALA A 372 11.39 -7.78 -20.47
C ALA A 372 10.42 -6.60 -20.43
N ASP A 373 10.84 -5.45 -20.97
CA ASP A 373 9.97 -4.28 -21.11
C ASP A 373 9.07 -4.45 -22.34
N LEU A 374 7.78 -4.63 -22.11
CA LEU A 374 6.80 -4.98 -23.13
C LEU A 374 5.64 -3.99 -23.14
N LEU A 375 5.12 -3.69 -24.33
CA LEU A 375 3.91 -2.88 -24.45
C LEU A 375 2.70 -3.73 -24.06
N PHE A 376 1.99 -3.32 -23.00
CA PHE A 376 0.70 -3.90 -22.65
C PHE A 376 -0.39 -3.33 -23.54
N TYR A 377 -1.09 -4.20 -24.28
CA TYR A 377 -1.99 -3.79 -25.36
C TYR A 377 -3.24 -4.66 -25.39
N ASN A 378 -4.36 -4.11 -25.87
CA ASN A 378 -5.56 -4.89 -26.12
C ASN A 378 -5.68 -5.18 -27.62
N TYR A 379 -5.56 -6.44 -28.00
CA TYR A 379 -5.69 -6.90 -29.38
C TYR A 379 -6.92 -7.78 -29.53
N GLN A 380 -7.89 -7.32 -30.32
CA GLN A 380 -9.15 -8.04 -30.58
C GLN A 380 -9.90 -8.46 -29.30
N GLY A 381 -9.92 -7.59 -28.29
CA GLY A 381 -10.60 -7.85 -27.02
C GLY A 381 -9.81 -8.74 -26.05
N LYS A 382 -8.53 -9.02 -26.34
CA LYS A 382 -7.64 -9.77 -25.44
C LYS A 382 -6.47 -8.89 -25.03
N ASP A 383 -6.18 -8.87 -23.73
CA ASP A 383 -4.99 -8.22 -23.21
C ASP A 383 -3.77 -9.09 -23.50
N ILE A 384 -2.78 -8.47 -24.14
CA ILE A 384 -1.56 -9.10 -24.61
C ILE A 384 -0.36 -8.21 -24.30
N PHE A 385 0.83 -8.79 -24.38
CA PHE A 385 2.07 -8.02 -24.38
C PHE A 385 2.74 -8.07 -25.76
N ILE A 386 3.41 -7.00 -26.15
CA ILE A 386 4.07 -6.91 -27.46
C ILE A 386 5.50 -6.41 -27.27
N VAL A 387 6.48 -7.09 -27.90
CA VAL A 387 7.84 -6.55 -28.01
C VAL A 387 7.83 -5.38 -28.97
N ARG A 388 8.31 -4.21 -28.50
CA ARG A 388 8.48 -3.04 -29.36
C ARG A 388 9.64 -3.31 -30.33
N ARG A 389 9.38 -3.18 -31.64
CA ARG A 389 10.42 -3.22 -32.68
C ARG A 389 11.38 -2.04 -32.55
#